data_AF-A0A8H6WAL3-F1
#
_entry.id   AF-A0A8H6WAL3-F1
#
_cell.length_a   1.000
_cell.length_b   1.000
_cell.length_c   1.000
_cell.angle_alpha   90.00
_cell.angle_beta   90.00
_cell.angle_gamma   90.00
#
_symmetry.space_group_name_H-M   'P 1'
#
loop_
_entity.id
_entity.type
_entity.pdbx_description
1 polymer ?
#
loop_
_entity_poly.entity_id
_entity_poly.type
_entity_poly.pdbx_seq_one_letter_code
_entity_poly.pdbx_strand_id
1 'polypeptide(L)'
;MSTPAQFTFRAVDATDDKLVRFMVAKQQLVLLAAANRRTYLSPIFIFIWLALSYLFVDYLGWWPDTRYGFIAYLRPLPALASTFMPLIYIVDWANRPSFEKLGRDAVQGEDIADFVEHYSRNPASGFWQLKINDHFVGFVAVDANDARTTKTAVLRHLFVQDPYPPTGIYHDLLAHALKHCLTVTPGLVEQVTATDCSLNPERVSEAERVVLGLNGEGYSGNDDFVLEMIVRGHGDRRRGVERTLHGWLRSRGLLPLAEVALLAPLLSKSSTQDLAPANNLMENVSFNLNLTAAQQTLRAQVPLPYEHQGSDQQRSSPAIYYDPDSGDDIDEDDPDEDLDI
;
A
#
# COMPACT_ATOMS: atom_id res chain seq x y z
N MET A 1 -6.68 -9.92 -25.93
CA MET A 1 -6.71 -10.52 -24.58
C MET A 1 -5.57 -9.91 -23.79
N SER A 2 -5.85 -9.06 -22.81
CA SER A 2 -4.83 -8.57 -21.88
C SER A 2 -4.61 -9.64 -20.81
N THR A 3 -3.37 -10.12 -20.67
CA THR A 3 -2.95 -11.02 -19.60
C THR A 3 -3.31 -10.38 -18.24
N PRO A 4 -3.92 -11.11 -17.29
CA PRO A 4 -4.19 -10.57 -15.97
C PRO A 4 -2.89 -10.15 -15.29
N ALA A 5 -2.91 -9.00 -14.59
CA ALA A 5 -1.73 -8.51 -13.88
C ALA A 5 -1.34 -9.49 -12.77
N GLN A 6 -0.09 -9.97 -12.80
CA GLN A 6 0.43 -10.88 -11.79
C GLN A 6 1.11 -10.07 -10.68
N PHE A 7 0.59 -10.20 -9.45
CA PHE A 7 1.16 -9.61 -8.25
C PHE A 7 2.08 -10.61 -7.57
N THR A 8 3.34 -10.24 -7.38
CA THR A 8 4.34 -11.10 -6.74
C THR A 8 4.97 -10.37 -5.56
N PHE A 9 4.71 -10.88 -4.36
CA PHE A 9 5.45 -10.50 -3.15
C PHE A 9 6.66 -11.42 -3.03
N ARG A 10 7.86 -10.83 -2.91
CA ARG A 10 9.09 -11.59 -2.66
C ARG A 10 9.96 -10.89 -1.63
N ALA A 11 10.76 -11.66 -0.89
CA ALA A 11 11.81 -11.09 -0.07
C ALA A 11 12.83 -10.34 -0.96
N VAL A 12 13.44 -9.31 -0.42
CA VAL A 12 14.50 -8.57 -1.11
C VAL A 12 15.79 -9.39 -1.05
N ASP A 13 16.45 -9.53 -2.21
CA ASP A 13 17.71 -10.27 -2.34
C ASP A 13 18.87 -9.31 -2.59
N ALA A 14 20.11 -9.78 -2.43
CA ALA A 14 21.34 -9.01 -2.65
C ALA A 14 21.44 -8.46 -4.09
N THR A 15 20.79 -9.09 -5.06
CA THR A 15 20.72 -8.60 -6.45
C THR A 15 20.03 -7.25 -6.57
N ASP A 16 19.14 -6.92 -5.63
CA ASP A 16 18.32 -5.71 -5.64
C ASP A 16 18.98 -4.52 -4.92
N ASP A 17 20.22 -4.65 -4.45
CA ASP A 17 20.93 -3.65 -3.64
C ASP A 17 20.86 -2.23 -4.24
N LYS A 18 21.17 -2.09 -5.52
CA LYS A 18 21.13 -0.78 -6.21
C LYS A 18 19.72 -0.19 -6.22
N LEU A 19 18.70 -1.02 -6.47
CA LEU A 19 17.31 -0.59 -6.53
C LEU A 19 16.85 -0.15 -5.14
N VAL A 20 17.13 -0.95 -4.11
CA VAL A 20 16.76 -0.68 -2.72
C VAL A 20 17.37 0.64 -2.25
N ARG A 21 18.70 0.80 -2.37
CA ARG A 21 19.37 2.04 -1.96
C ARG A 21 18.84 3.26 -2.70
N PHE A 22 18.62 3.14 -4.01
CA PHE A 22 18.06 4.22 -4.81
C PHE A 22 16.65 4.60 -4.34
N MET A 23 15.79 3.62 -4.08
CA MET A 23 14.41 3.85 -3.69
C MET A 23 14.27 4.36 -2.25
N VAL A 24 15.11 3.87 -1.32
CA VAL A 24 15.21 4.42 0.05
C VAL A 24 15.66 5.88 0.03
N ALA A 25 16.69 6.21 -0.76
CA ALA A 25 17.12 7.61 -0.94
C ALA A 25 16.01 8.46 -1.57
N LYS A 26 15.34 7.92 -2.60
CA LYS A 26 14.23 8.60 -3.29
C LYS A 26 13.07 8.90 -2.35
N GLN A 27 12.72 7.99 -1.45
CA GLN A 27 11.67 8.21 -0.45
C GLN A 27 11.92 9.48 0.38
N GLN A 28 13.17 9.71 0.80
CA GLN A 28 13.53 10.92 1.56
C GLN A 28 13.43 12.19 0.71
N LEU A 29 13.72 12.11 -0.59
CA LEU A 29 13.62 13.24 -1.51
C LEU A 29 12.17 13.59 -1.90
N VAL A 30 11.20 12.68 -1.74
CA VAL A 30 9.78 13.03 -1.91
C VAL A 30 9.35 14.07 -0.88
N LEU A 31 9.90 14.01 0.33
CA LEU A 31 9.61 14.99 1.39
C LEU A 31 10.14 16.39 1.05
N LEU A 32 11.22 16.49 0.27
CA LEU A 32 11.73 17.77 -0.26
C LEU A 32 10.71 18.42 -1.18
N ALA A 33 10.07 17.65 -2.07
CA ALA A 33 9.04 18.17 -2.96
C ALA A 33 7.81 18.67 -2.18
N ALA A 34 7.37 17.94 -1.15
CA ALA A 34 6.29 18.36 -0.27
C ALA A 34 6.63 19.64 0.51
N ALA A 35 7.86 19.74 1.03
CA ALA A 35 8.35 20.93 1.71
C ALA A 35 8.41 22.15 0.78
N ASN A 36 8.93 21.98 -0.43
CA ASN A 36 8.96 23.02 -1.46
C ASN A 36 7.55 23.50 -1.80
N ARG A 37 6.61 22.57 -2.04
CA ARG A 37 5.19 22.88 -2.29
C ARG A 37 4.59 23.70 -1.17
N ARG A 38 4.84 23.33 0.09
CA ARG A 38 4.34 24.08 1.26
C ARG A 38 4.90 25.50 1.29
N THR A 39 6.17 25.69 0.94
CA THR A 39 6.79 27.02 0.89
C THR A 39 6.20 27.86 -0.24
N TYR A 40 6.01 27.30 -1.43
CA TYR A 40 5.41 28.00 -2.57
C TYR A 40 3.99 28.49 -2.29
N LEU A 41 3.22 27.72 -1.52
CA LEU A 41 1.86 28.07 -1.11
C LEU A 41 1.81 28.97 0.13
N SER A 42 2.93 29.29 0.75
CA SER A 42 2.95 30.19 1.90
C SER A 42 2.59 31.62 1.46
N PRO A 43 1.78 32.35 2.24
CA PRO A 43 1.37 33.71 1.88
C PRO A 43 2.56 34.67 1.79
N ILE A 44 3.61 34.42 2.57
CA ILE A 44 4.84 35.20 2.56
C ILE A 44 5.59 35.03 1.22
N PHE A 45 5.72 33.79 0.74
CA PHE A 45 6.37 33.52 -0.54
C PHE A 45 5.61 34.18 -1.69
N ILE A 46 4.29 34.03 -1.71
CA ILE A 46 3.43 34.65 -2.72
C ILE A 46 3.56 36.18 -2.67
N PHE A 47 3.56 36.78 -1.48
CA PHE A 47 3.75 38.22 -1.32
C PHE A 47 5.10 38.70 -1.86
N ILE A 48 6.19 38.02 -1.51
CA ILE A 48 7.54 38.35 -2.01
C ILE A 48 7.59 38.23 -3.54
N TRP A 49 7.03 37.16 -4.09
CA TRP A 49 6.98 36.94 -5.54
C TRP A 49 6.21 38.04 -6.26
N LEU A 50 5.01 38.38 -5.78
CA LEU A 50 4.19 39.44 -6.38
C LEU A 50 4.82 40.82 -6.24
N ALA A 51 5.43 41.14 -5.09
CA ALA A 51 6.14 42.39 -4.88
C ALA A 51 7.34 42.54 -5.82
N LEU A 52 8.15 41.49 -5.98
CA LEU A 52 9.28 41.49 -6.89
C LEU A 52 8.82 41.61 -8.35
N SER A 53 7.75 40.92 -8.72
CA SER A 53 7.15 40.98 -10.05
C SER A 53 6.60 42.38 -10.36
N TYR A 54 5.94 43.02 -9.39
CA TYR A 54 5.45 44.39 -9.52
C TYR A 54 6.60 45.36 -9.84
N LEU A 55 7.68 45.32 -9.06
CA LEU A 55 8.85 46.18 -9.29
C LEU A 55 9.48 45.94 -10.67
N PHE A 56 9.51 44.69 -11.12
CA PHE A 56 10.05 44.34 -12.43
C PHE A 56 9.17 44.86 -13.59
N VAL A 57 7.85 44.74 -13.46
CA VAL A 57 6.88 45.26 -14.43
C VAL A 57 6.95 46.78 -14.51
N ASP A 58 7.03 47.44 -13.35
CA ASP A 58 7.11 48.90 -13.27
C ASP A 58 8.41 49.43 -13.89
N TYR A 59 9.54 48.81 -13.56
CA TYR A 59 10.85 49.16 -14.13
C TYR A 59 10.90 49.01 -15.65
N LEU A 60 10.28 47.97 -16.20
CA LEU A 60 10.26 47.71 -17.65
C LEU A 60 9.10 48.38 -18.38
N GLY A 61 8.18 49.03 -17.66
CA GLY A 61 6.98 49.65 -18.22
C GLY A 61 6.06 48.65 -18.92
N TRP A 62 5.98 47.41 -18.43
CA TRP A 62 5.21 46.31 -19.04
C TRP A 62 3.73 46.28 -18.61
N TRP A 63 3.22 47.41 -18.13
CA TRP A 63 1.81 47.60 -17.84
C TRP A 63 0.95 47.46 -19.12
N PRO A 64 -0.32 47.03 -18.99
CA PRO A 64 -1.21 46.87 -20.12
C PRO A 64 -1.43 48.21 -20.82
N ASP A 65 -1.27 48.20 -22.14
CA ASP A 65 -1.49 49.36 -23.00
C ASP A 65 -2.76 49.14 -23.84
N THR A 66 -3.61 50.17 -23.90
CA THR A 66 -4.85 50.18 -24.69
C THR A 66 -4.65 49.85 -26.18
N ARG A 67 -3.43 50.02 -26.72
CA ARG A 67 -3.08 49.76 -28.13
C ARG A 67 -3.24 48.31 -28.58
N TYR A 68 -3.13 47.33 -27.67
CA TYR A 68 -3.13 45.91 -28.01
C TYR A 68 -4.40 45.17 -27.54
N GLY A 69 -5.43 45.90 -27.13
CA GLY A 69 -6.69 45.32 -26.65
C GLY A 69 -6.48 44.34 -25.50
N PHE A 70 -7.18 43.19 -25.52
CA PHE A 70 -7.11 42.19 -24.44
C PHE A 70 -5.72 41.56 -24.27
N ILE A 71 -4.93 41.43 -25.34
CA ILE A 71 -3.58 40.82 -25.28
C ILE A 71 -2.63 41.65 -24.41
N ALA A 72 -2.90 42.96 -24.26
CA ALA A 72 -2.12 43.84 -23.40
C ALA A 72 -2.04 43.37 -21.94
N TYR A 73 -3.08 42.67 -21.44
CA TYR A 73 -3.11 42.15 -20.07
C TYR A 73 -2.15 40.97 -19.85
N LEU A 74 -1.62 40.37 -20.91
CA LEU A 74 -0.61 39.31 -20.82
C LEU A 74 0.83 39.86 -20.75
N ARG A 75 1.04 41.17 -20.99
CA ARG A 75 2.39 41.79 -20.97
C ARG A 75 3.12 41.67 -19.64
N PRO A 76 2.48 41.67 -18.46
CA PRO A 76 3.14 41.42 -17.19
C PRO A 76 3.54 39.95 -16.96
N LEU A 77 2.99 38.99 -17.72
CA LEU A 77 3.16 37.56 -17.48
C LEU A 77 4.62 37.08 -17.59
N PRO A 78 5.43 37.55 -18.56
CA PRO A 78 6.86 37.23 -18.59
C PRO A 78 7.62 37.71 -17.34
N ALA A 79 7.24 38.85 -16.74
CA ALA A 79 7.85 39.32 -15.50
C ALA A 79 7.50 38.43 -14.31
N LEU A 80 6.25 37.97 -14.21
CA LEU A 80 5.83 37.01 -13.20
C LEU A 80 6.61 35.69 -13.30
N ALA A 81 6.81 35.19 -14.52
CA ALA A 81 7.56 33.96 -14.76
C ALA A 81 9.07 34.12 -14.48
N SER A 82 9.67 35.23 -14.90
CA SER A 82 11.10 35.48 -14.75
C SER A 82 11.52 35.70 -13.29
N THR A 83 10.67 36.30 -12.46
CA THR A 83 10.91 36.46 -11.02
C THR A 83 10.60 35.18 -10.23
N PHE A 84 9.68 34.35 -10.70
CA PHE A 84 9.32 33.09 -10.04
C PHE A 84 10.47 32.07 -10.07
N MET A 85 11.12 31.88 -11.21
CA MET A 85 12.19 30.88 -11.39
C MET A 85 13.36 31.01 -10.40
N PRO A 86 13.99 32.18 -10.21
CA PRO A 86 15.06 32.32 -9.23
C PRO A 86 14.54 32.11 -7.79
N LEU A 87 13.30 32.51 -7.48
CA LEU A 87 12.72 32.31 -6.15
C LEU A 87 12.52 30.82 -5.83
N ILE A 88 11.97 30.03 -6.76
CA ILE A 88 11.81 28.58 -6.53
C ILE A 88 13.15 27.87 -6.40
N TYR A 89 14.17 28.33 -7.15
CA TYR A 89 15.53 27.80 -7.05
C TYR A 89 16.15 28.09 -5.69
N ILE A 90 15.98 29.31 -5.15
CA ILE A 90 16.45 29.67 -3.81
C ILE A 90 15.77 28.80 -2.74
N VAL A 91 14.46 28.56 -2.86
CA VAL A 91 13.74 27.68 -1.93
C VAL A 91 14.26 26.25 -2.02
N ASP A 92 14.43 25.70 -3.22
CA ASP A 92 14.97 24.35 -3.41
C ASP A 92 16.38 24.24 -2.82
N TRP A 93 17.24 25.23 -3.11
CA TRP A 93 18.60 25.30 -2.59
C TRP A 93 18.64 25.36 -1.06
N ALA A 94 17.73 26.11 -0.43
CA ALA A 94 17.66 26.23 1.02
C ALA A 94 17.19 24.93 1.70
N ASN A 95 16.23 24.22 1.09
CA ASN A 95 15.66 23.01 1.66
C ASN A 95 16.54 21.77 1.42
N ARG A 96 17.16 21.66 0.24
CA ARG A 96 17.89 20.48 -0.24
C ARG A 96 18.93 19.90 0.73
N PRO A 97 19.82 20.67 1.37
CA PRO A 97 20.89 20.10 2.21
C PRO A 97 20.38 19.22 3.36
N SER A 98 19.27 19.61 3.99
CA SER A 98 18.66 18.86 5.10
C SER A 98 18.11 17.51 4.64
N PHE A 99 17.43 17.48 3.49
CA PHE A 99 16.84 16.25 2.95
C PHE A 99 17.89 15.33 2.33
N GLU A 100 18.93 15.88 1.70
CA GLU A 100 20.07 15.07 1.24
C GLU A 100 20.81 14.43 2.40
N LYS A 101 20.92 15.12 3.55
CA LYS A 101 21.48 14.52 4.76
C LYS A 101 20.61 13.36 5.24
N LEU A 102 19.29 13.54 5.34
CA LEU A 102 18.37 12.45 5.70
C LEU A 102 18.46 11.26 4.73
N GLY A 103 18.56 11.51 3.43
CA GLY A 103 18.75 10.46 2.42
C GLY A 103 20.07 9.71 2.58
N ARG A 104 21.17 10.43 2.85
CA ARG A 104 22.48 9.81 3.14
C ARG A 104 22.44 8.99 4.42
N ASP A 105 21.89 9.54 5.49
CA ASP A 105 21.79 8.88 6.79
C ASP A 105 20.90 7.62 6.68
N ALA A 106 19.84 7.65 5.86
CA ALA A 106 18.97 6.49 5.61
C ALA A 106 19.67 5.38 4.80
N VAL A 107 20.48 5.72 3.80
CA VAL A 107 21.21 4.72 2.99
C VAL A 107 22.44 4.17 3.74
N GLN A 108 23.05 4.98 4.60
CA GLN A 108 24.17 4.58 5.45
C GLN A 108 23.73 3.92 6.76
N GLY A 109 22.42 3.81 6.99
CA GLY A 109 21.87 3.10 8.14
C GLY A 109 22.36 1.65 8.17
N GLU A 110 22.55 1.11 9.38
CA GLU A 110 23.00 -0.27 9.59
C GLU A 110 22.07 -1.27 8.88
N ASP A 111 20.78 -0.96 8.82
CA ASP A 111 19.74 -1.77 8.22
C ASP A 111 19.79 -1.84 6.68
N ILE A 112 20.38 -0.83 6.02
CA ILE A 112 20.54 -0.78 4.56
C ILE A 112 21.97 -1.12 4.13
N ALA A 113 22.95 -0.97 5.01
CA ALA A 113 24.35 -1.33 4.74
C ALA A 113 24.49 -2.79 4.31
N ASP A 114 23.87 -3.70 5.06
CA ASP A 114 23.66 -5.12 4.71
C ASP A 114 22.24 -5.54 5.12
N PHE A 115 21.28 -5.27 4.23
CA PHE A 115 19.87 -5.54 4.51
C PHE A 115 19.55 -7.04 4.56
N VAL A 116 20.27 -7.89 3.81
CA VAL A 116 20.01 -9.33 3.81
C VAL A 116 20.39 -9.91 5.16
N GLU A 117 21.58 -9.57 5.67
CA GLU A 117 21.99 -9.97 7.00
C GLU A 117 21.10 -9.32 8.08
N HIS A 118 20.87 -8.01 8.02
CA HIS A 118 20.14 -7.29 9.07
C HIS A 118 18.72 -7.82 9.30
N TYR A 119 17.96 -8.04 8.23
CA TYR A 119 16.57 -8.51 8.33
C TYR A 119 16.46 -10.04 8.51
N SER A 120 17.54 -10.81 8.35
CA SER A 120 17.56 -12.26 8.62
C SER A 120 17.92 -12.60 10.09
N ARG A 121 18.42 -11.63 10.87
CA ARG A 121 18.76 -11.81 12.30
C ARG A 121 17.58 -12.28 13.16
N ASN A 122 16.37 -11.87 12.82
CA ASN A 122 15.15 -12.29 13.52
C ASN A 122 14.10 -12.77 12.50
N PRO A 123 13.50 -13.95 12.69
CA PRO A 123 12.45 -14.45 11.81
C PRO A 123 11.18 -13.56 11.75
N ALA A 124 10.94 -12.73 12.77
CA ALA A 124 9.86 -11.73 12.75
C ALA A 124 10.22 -10.45 11.98
N SER A 125 11.51 -10.21 11.70
CA SER A 125 11.97 -9.14 10.82
C SER A 125 11.81 -9.56 9.36
N GLY A 126 11.71 -8.59 8.46
CA GLY A 126 11.74 -8.89 7.04
C GLY A 126 11.71 -7.67 6.15
N PHE A 127 12.20 -7.88 4.94
CA PHE A 127 12.20 -6.89 3.88
C PHE A 127 11.59 -7.50 2.63
N TRP A 128 10.45 -6.96 2.21
CA TRP A 128 9.70 -7.44 1.05
C TRP A 128 9.57 -6.38 -0.01
N GLN A 129 9.58 -6.81 -1.26
CA GLN A 129 9.23 -6.01 -2.42
C GLN A 129 7.99 -6.58 -3.10
N LEU A 130 7.20 -5.67 -3.67
CA LEU A 130 6.07 -6.01 -4.53
C LEU A 130 6.44 -5.70 -5.99
N LYS A 131 6.23 -6.70 -6.84
CA LYS A 131 6.32 -6.58 -8.29
C LYS A 131 4.96 -6.82 -8.94
N ILE A 132 4.68 -6.05 -10.01
CA ILE A 132 3.54 -6.28 -10.91
C ILE A 132 4.10 -6.50 -12.31
N ASN A 133 3.84 -7.66 -12.91
CA ASN A 133 4.35 -8.00 -14.25
C ASN A 133 5.88 -7.77 -14.36
N ASP A 134 6.63 -8.20 -13.32
CA ASP A 134 8.08 -7.99 -13.12
C ASP A 134 8.55 -6.53 -12.95
N HIS A 135 7.65 -5.55 -12.97
CA HIS A 135 7.98 -4.18 -12.62
C HIS A 135 7.93 -3.96 -11.11
N PHE A 136 8.95 -3.30 -10.57
CA PHE A 136 8.95 -2.88 -9.17
C PHE A 136 7.85 -1.85 -8.91
N VAL A 137 7.09 -2.07 -7.83
CA VAL A 137 5.98 -1.19 -7.43
C VAL A 137 6.23 -0.56 -6.06
N GLY A 138 6.78 -1.33 -5.13
CA GLY A 138 7.02 -0.85 -3.78
C GLY A 138 7.77 -1.85 -2.93
N PHE A 139 8.13 -1.41 -1.73
CA PHE A 139 8.74 -2.27 -0.72
C PHE A 139 8.24 -1.91 0.67
N VAL A 140 8.47 -2.82 1.61
CA VAL A 140 8.20 -2.64 3.03
C VAL A 140 9.26 -3.39 3.85
N ALA A 141 9.80 -2.71 4.87
CA ALA A 141 10.82 -3.24 5.75
C ALA A 141 10.40 -3.09 7.22
N VAL A 142 10.32 -4.22 7.93
CA VAL A 142 9.96 -4.30 9.34
C VAL A 142 11.12 -4.91 10.10
N ASP A 143 11.58 -4.20 11.13
CA ASP A 143 12.68 -4.60 11.99
C ASP A 143 12.15 -4.99 13.37
N ALA A 144 12.26 -6.28 13.70
CA ALA A 144 11.91 -6.84 15.00
C ALA A 144 13.16 -7.26 15.79
N ASN A 145 14.37 -6.84 15.41
CA ASN A 145 15.60 -7.31 16.07
C ASN A 145 15.64 -6.97 17.57
N ASP A 146 15.07 -5.82 17.95
CA ASP A 146 14.94 -5.40 19.35
C ASP A 146 13.72 -5.99 20.08
N ALA A 147 12.84 -6.72 19.38
CA ALA A 147 11.60 -7.22 19.96
C ALA A 147 11.80 -8.23 21.10
N ARG A 148 12.99 -8.83 21.23
CA ARG A 148 13.32 -9.70 22.37
C ARG A 148 13.32 -8.94 23.71
N THR A 149 13.61 -7.65 23.69
CA THR A 149 13.70 -6.82 24.90
C THR A 149 12.49 -5.89 25.04
N THR A 150 12.04 -5.30 23.93
CA THR A 150 10.96 -4.30 23.91
C THR A 150 9.59 -4.87 23.57
N LYS A 151 9.54 -6.09 23.01
CA LYS A 151 8.36 -6.66 22.36
C LYS A 151 7.75 -5.77 21.26
N THR A 152 8.54 -4.83 20.74
CA THR A 152 8.09 -3.90 19.71
C THR A 152 8.88 -4.11 18.42
N ALA A 153 8.21 -4.19 17.27
CA ALA A 153 8.84 -4.10 15.96
C ALA A 153 8.74 -2.66 15.44
N VAL A 154 9.69 -2.28 14.58
CA VAL A 154 9.78 -0.95 13.97
C VAL A 154 9.61 -1.06 12.45
N LEU A 155 8.60 -0.38 11.91
CA LEU A 155 8.46 -0.16 10.48
C LEU A 155 9.48 0.91 10.06
N ARG A 156 10.55 0.47 9.39
CA ARG A 156 11.65 1.36 8.97
C ARG A 156 11.37 2.01 7.63
N HIS A 157 11.10 1.20 6.61
CA HIS A 157 10.93 1.66 5.24
C HIS A 157 9.61 1.21 4.68
N LEU A 158 8.88 2.12 4.04
CA LEU A 158 7.63 1.82 3.36
C LEU A 158 7.49 2.76 2.18
N PHE A 159 7.56 2.21 0.98
CA PHE A 159 7.56 2.98 -0.25
C PHE A 159 6.68 2.32 -1.30
N VAL A 160 5.87 3.12 -1.97
CA VAL A 160 5.07 2.72 -3.14
C VAL A 160 5.22 3.80 -4.19
N GLN A 161 5.54 3.39 -5.42
CA GLN A 161 5.75 4.26 -6.55
C GLN A 161 4.41 4.83 -7.09
N ASP A 162 4.39 6.13 -7.37
CA ASP A 162 3.31 6.77 -8.13
C ASP A 162 3.48 6.42 -9.61
N PRO A 163 2.50 5.77 -10.29
CA PRO A 163 1.07 6.13 -10.33
C PRO A 163 0.11 5.12 -9.68
N TYR A 164 0.58 4.26 -8.77
CA TYR A 164 -0.26 3.24 -8.12
C TYR A 164 -0.97 3.61 -6.78
N PRO A 165 -1.11 4.89 -6.34
CA PRO A 165 -1.67 5.18 -5.03
C PRO A 165 -3.18 4.94 -4.84
N PRO A 166 -4.09 4.81 -5.85
CA PRO A 166 -5.49 4.53 -5.55
C PRO A 166 -5.85 3.03 -5.48
N THR A 167 -4.91 2.08 -5.66
CA THR A 167 -5.24 0.65 -5.80
C THR A 167 -5.10 -0.19 -4.54
N GLY A 168 -5.03 0.41 -3.34
CA GLY A 168 -4.91 -0.35 -2.07
C GLY A 168 -3.58 -1.09 -1.89
N ILE A 169 -2.67 -1.03 -2.85
CA ILE A 169 -1.36 -1.73 -2.84
C ILE A 169 -0.54 -1.40 -1.59
N TYR A 170 -0.61 -0.15 -1.13
CA TYR A 170 0.03 0.26 0.12
C TYR A 170 -0.46 -0.58 1.30
N HIS A 171 -1.77 -0.84 1.37
CA HIS A 171 -2.41 -1.60 2.44
C HIS A 171 -2.05 -3.07 2.33
N ASP A 172 -2.01 -3.63 1.12
CA ASP A 172 -1.63 -5.03 0.89
C ASP A 172 -0.17 -5.29 1.29
N LEU A 173 0.74 -4.38 0.94
CA LEU A 173 2.14 -4.42 1.37
C LEU A 173 2.27 -4.37 2.89
N LEU A 174 1.57 -3.42 3.52
CA LEU A 174 1.60 -3.28 4.97
C LEU A 174 0.99 -4.50 5.67
N ALA A 175 -0.15 -4.98 5.20
CA ALA A 175 -0.85 -6.15 5.74
C ALA A 175 0.00 -7.41 5.61
N HIS A 176 0.68 -7.61 4.47
CA HIS A 176 1.61 -8.72 4.27
C HIS A 176 2.74 -8.69 5.30
N ALA A 177 3.39 -7.53 5.48
CA ALA A 177 4.49 -7.36 6.42
C ALA A 177 4.08 -7.57 7.88
N LEU A 178 2.94 -6.98 8.28
CA LEU A 178 2.41 -7.12 9.64
C LEU A 178 1.96 -8.56 9.93
N LYS A 179 1.28 -9.19 8.97
CA LYS A 179 0.87 -10.59 9.08
C LYS A 179 2.09 -11.47 9.30
N HIS A 180 3.13 -11.34 8.47
CA HIS A 180 4.36 -12.11 8.63
C HIS A 180 5.01 -11.89 10.01
N CYS A 181 5.17 -10.64 10.43
CA CYS A 181 5.80 -10.28 11.70
C CYS A 181 5.06 -10.91 12.90
N LEU A 182 3.73 -10.90 12.90
CA LEU A 182 2.90 -11.41 14.00
C LEU A 182 2.70 -12.93 13.95
N THR A 183 2.71 -13.55 12.77
CA THR A 183 2.45 -14.99 12.62
C THR A 183 3.70 -15.84 12.80
N VAL A 184 4.87 -15.36 12.38
CA VAL A 184 6.10 -16.19 12.35
C VAL A 184 6.62 -16.45 13.76
N THR A 185 6.45 -15.51 14.69
CA THR A 185 6.83 -15.74 16.10
C THR A 185 5.76 -15.19 17.03
N PRO A 186 4.72 -15.99 17.34
CA PRO A 186 3.62 -15.55 18.18
C PRO A 186 4.14 -15.19 19.59
N GLY A 187 3.77 -14.00 20.08
CA GLY A 187 4.14 -13.51 21.40
C GLY A 187 5.51 -12.82 21.49
N LEU A 188 6.31 -12.78 20.42
CA LEU A 188 7.56 -12.00 20.38
C LEU A 188 7.30 -10.51 20.15
N VAL A 189 6.37 -10.20 19.24
CA VAL A 189 6.00 -8.83 18.87
C VAL A 189 4.57 -8.58 19.35
N GLU A 190 4.41 -7.66 20.30
CA GLU A 190 3.11 -7.21 20.80
C GLU A 190 2.70 -5.88 20.17
N GLN A 191 3.67 -5.07 19.70
CA GLN A 191 3.44 -3.74 19.14
C GLN A 191 4.30 -3.50 17.90
N VAL A 192 3.76 -2.79 16.91
CA VAL A 192 4.54 -2.28 15.77
C VAL A 192 4.50 -0.75 15.79
N THR A 193 5.68 -0.13 15.82
CA THR A 193 5.84 1.32 15.77
C THR A 193 6.34 1.73 14.40
N ALA A 194 5.89 2.88 13.89
CA ALA A 194 6.39 3.43 12.63
C ALA A 194 7.07 4.76 12.90
N THR A 195 8.18 5.00 12.21
CA THR A 195 8.90 6.28 12.33
C THR A 195 8.14 7.34 11.51
N ASP A 196 8.04 8.58 12.00
CA ASP A 196 7.23 9.64 11.37
C ASP A 196 7.61 9.91 9.89
N CYS A 197 8.81 9.53 9.44
CA CYS A 197 9.25 9.65 8.04
C CYS A 197 8.77 8.49 7.12
N SER A 198 8.41 7.35 7.70
CA SER A 198 8.00 6.13 6.97
C SER A 198 6.53 6.20 6.56
N LEU A 199 5.73 6.94 7.32
CA LEU A 199 4.33 7.27 7.04
C LEU A 199 4.28 8.71 6.50
N ASN A 200 4.29 8.87 5.19
CA ASN A 200 4.33 10.19 4.55
C ASN A 200 3.12 11.05 5.00
N PRO A 201 3.28 12.25 5.60
CA PRO A 201 2.18 12.97 6.27
C PRO A 201 1.01 13.42 5.36
N GLU A 202 1.27 13.68 4.06
CA GLU A 202 0.17 13.88 3.09
C GLU A 202 -0.68 12.60 2.91
N ARG A 203 -0.07 11.43 3.12
CA ARG A 203 -0.70 10.09 3.11
C ARG A 203 -1.04 9.57 4.51
N VAL A 204 -0.58 10.22 5.58
CA VAL A 204 -1.09 10.00 6.94
C VAL A 204 -2.53 10.44 7.00
N SER A 205 -2.95 11.48 6.27
CA SER A 205 -4.38 11.79 6.14
C SER A 205 -5.16 10.66 5.46
N GLU A 206 -4.55 9.89 4.55
CA GLU A 206 -5.15 8.70 3.92
C GLU A 206 -5.11 7.47 4.85
N ALA A 207 -4.03 7.28 5.62
CA ALA A 207 -3.92 6.23 6.63
C ALA A 207 -4.85 6.48 7.84
N GLU A 208 -4.92 7.72 8.34
CA GLU A 208 -5.91 8.21 9.29
C GLU A 208 -7.32 8.13 8.70
N ARG A 209 -7.52 8.40 7.40
CA ARG A 209 -8.80 8.18 6.72
C ARG A 209 -9.15 6.70 6.53
N VAL A 210 -8.21 5.79 6.62
CA VAL A 210 -8.45 4.34 6.54
C VAL A 210 -8.65 3.76 7.95
N VAL A 211 -7.97 4.30 8.95
CA VAL A 211 -8.15 3.96 10.37
C VAL A 211 -9.37 4.68 10.98
N LEU A 212 -9.76 5.84 10.46
CA LEU A 212 -10.79 6.75 11.01
C LEU A 212 -11.80 7.29 9.97
N GLY A 213 -11.69 6.99 8.66
CA GLY A 213 -12.75 7.21 7.66
C GLY A 213 -13.18 8.66 7.36
N LEU A 214 -12.87 9.23 6.19
CA LEU A 214 -13.51 10.48 5.68
C LEU A 214 -14.95 10.26 5.16
N ASN A 215 -15.35 9.00 4.90
CA ASN A 215 -16.68 8.61 4.42
C ASN A 215 -17.34 7.49 5.25
N GLY A 216 -17.06 7.39 6.55
CA GLY A 216 -18.02 6.78 7.49
C GLY A 216 -18.36 5.29 7.35
N GLU A 217 -17.43 4.41 6.94
CA GLU A 217 -17.58 2.95 7.12
C GLU A 217 -16.59 2.36 8.15
N GLY A 218 -16.02 3.22 9.00
CA GLY A 218 -15.51 2.82 10.31
C GLY A 218 -16.60 2.79 11.40
N TYR A 219 -17.87 2.97 11.02
CA TYR A 219 -19.02 2.97 11.92
C TYR A 219 -19.87 1.71 11.70
N SER A 220 -19.45 0.61 12.31
CA SER A 220 -20.42 -0.40 12.75
C SER A 220 -20.98 0.11 14.07
N GLY A 221 -22.15 0.77 14.00
CA GLY A 221 -23.17 1.14 15.01
C GLY A 221 -23.01 0.89 16.52
N ASN A 222 -21.80 0.71 17.04
CA ASN A 222 -21.48 0.41 18.44
C ASN A 222 -20.69 1.59 19.00
N ASP A 223 -21.01 1.97 20.24
CA ASP A 223 -20.60 3.18 20.97
C ASP A 223 -19.09 3.24 21.35
N ASP A 224 -18.22 2.56 20.60
CA ASP A 224 -16.84 2.23 20.97
C ASP A 224 -15.87 2.69 19.88
N PHE A 225 -14.84 3.48 20.23
CA PHE A 225 -13.73 3.83 19.34
C PHE A 225 -12.39 3.90 20.11
N VAL A 226 -11.27 3.77 19.41
CA VAL A 226 -9.92 3.79 19.99
C VAL A 226 -9.30 5.17 19.78
N LEU A 227 -8.80 5.79 20.86
CA LEU A 227 -8.22 7.12 20.83
C LEU A 227 -6.75 7.06 21.26
N GLU A 228 -5.86 7.56 20.40
CA GLU A 228 -4.45 7.78 20.74
C GLU A 228 -4.30 9.15 21.39
N MET A 229 -3.88 9.20 22.66
CA MET A 229 -3.63 10.45 23.37
C MET A 229 -2.13 10.74 23.42
N ILE A 230 -1.75 11.92 22.91
CA ILE A 230 -0.37 12.39 22.90
C ILE A 230 -0.26 13.53 23.92
N VAL A 231 0.38 13.26 25.06
CA VAL A 231 0.67 14.31 26.06
C VAL A 231 2.11 14.77 25.89
N ARG A 232 2.28 16.06 25.55
CA ARG A 232 3.60 16.69 25.44
C ARG A 232 3.88 17.48 26.72
N GLY A 233 4.82 17.01 27.53
CA GLY A 233 5.25 17.74 28.74
C GLY A 233 6.02 19.02 28.39
N HIS A 234 5.65 20.15 29.02
CA HIS A 234 6.40 21.40 28.96
C HIS A 234 7.24 21.54 30.24
N GLY A 235 8.48 21.05 30.21
CA GLY A 235 9.41 21.09 31.34
C GLY A 235 10.85 20.80 30.93
N ASP A 236 11.79 21.52 31.55
CA ASP A 236 13.17 21.68 31.10
C ASP A 236 14.00 20.37 31.22
N ARG A 237 14.83 20.13 30.19
CA ARG A 237 15.88 19.09 30.01
C ARG A 237 15.57 17.66 29.56
N ARG A 238 14.34 17.16 29.47
CA ARG A 238 14.04 15.95 28.65
C ARG A 238 12.67 16.08 28.01
N ARG A 239 12.64 16.35 26.69
CA ARG A 239 11.43 16.28 25.88
C ARG A 239 11.09 14.81 25.61
N GLY A 240 10.38 14.18 26.53
CA GLY A 240 9.70 12.91 26.28
C GLY A 240 8.32 13.18 25.67
N VAL A 241 8.01 12.51 24.56
CA VAL A 241 6.65 12.39 24.06
C VAL A 241 6.16 11.03 24.54
N GLU A 242 5.18 11.03 25.43
CA GLU A 242 4.52 9.81 25.89
C GLU A 242 3.25 9.61 25.06
N ARG A 243 3.14 8.45 24.41
CA ARG A 243 1.98 8.06 23.59
C ARG A 243 1.28 6.90 24.29
N THR A 244 0.00 7.06 24.63
CA THR A 244 -0.81 6.00 25.22
C THR A 244 -2.11 5.80 24.43
N LEU A 245 -2.42 4.54 24.16
CA LEU A 245 -3.63 4.11 23.44
C LEU A 245 -4.69 3.67 24.45
N HIS A 246 -5.87 4.28 24.36
CA HIS A 246 -7.00 3.94 25.20
C HIS A 246 -8.23 3.67 24.35
N GLY A 247 -9.07 2.75 24.81
CA GLY A 247 -10.43 2.62 24.29
C GLY A 247 -11.33 3.71 24.88
N TRP A 248 -12.35 4.13 24.14
CA TRP A 248 -13.35 5.08 24.64
C TRP A 248 -14.76 4.54 24.37
N LEU A 249 -15.59 4.46 25.42
CA LEU A 249 -17.02 4.19 25.33
C LEU A 249 -17.84 5.45 25.63
N ARG A 250 -18.88 5.73 24.84
CA ARG A 250 -19.74 6.92 25.05
C ARG A 250 -20.43 6.96 26.42
N SER A 251 -20.75 5.80 27.00
CA SER A 251 -21.47 5.66 28.27
C SER A 251 -20.58 5.63 29.51
N ARG A 252 -19.28 5.29 29.36
CA ARG A 252 -18.35 5.07 30.48
C ARG A 252 -17.05 5.89 30.42
N GLY A 253 -16.71 6.49 29.28
CA GLY A 253 -15.46 7.25 29.11
C GLY A 253 -14.26 6.38 28.72
N LEU A 254 -13.05 6.78 29.14
CA LEU A 254 -11.78 6.11 28.83
C LEU A 254 -11.64 4.75 29.53
N LEU A 255 -11.25 3.72 28.76
CA LEU A 255 -10.98 2.37 29.24
C LEU A 255 -9.62 1.83 28.75
N PRO A 256 -9.00 0.90 29.48
CA PRO A 256 -7.87 0.11 28.99
C PRO A 256 -8.25 -0.70 27.74
N LEU A 257 -7.30 -0.88 26.81
CA LEU A 257 -7.54 -1.54 25.52
C LEU A 257 -8.11 -2.97 25.64
N ALA A 258 -7.79 -3.66 26.74
CA ALA A 258 -8.26 -5.01 27.04
C ALA A 258 -9.79 -5.10 27.32
N GLU A 259 -10.42 -3.98 27.67
CA GLU A 259 -11.84 -3.93 28.04
C GLU A 259 -12.75 -3.46 26.89
N VAL A 260 -12.18 -3.21 25.71
CA VAL A 260 -12.91 -2.77 24.52
C VAL A 260 -13.56 -3.98 23.83
N ALA A 261 -14.89 -4.06 23.89
CA ALA A 261 -15.67 -5.21 23.41
C ALA A 261 -15.49 -5.48 21.91
N LEU A 262 -15.19 -4.45 21.09
CA LEU A 262 -14.90 -4.59 19.66
C LEU A 262 -13.61 -5.36 19.33
N LEU A 263 -12.63 -5.39 20.25
CA LEU A 263 -11.37 -6.12 20.08
C LEU A 263 -11.43 -7.54 20.67
N ALA A 264 -12.42 -7.83 21.52
CA ALA A 264 -12.61 -9.14 22.12
C ALA A 264 -12.73 -10.30 21.09
N PRO A 265 -13.44 -10.19 19.95
CA PRO A 265 -13.50 -11.28 18.97
C PRO A 265 -12.21 -11.49 18.17
N LEU A 266 -11.38 -10.45 18.04
CA LEU A 266 -10.04 -10.55 17.44
C LEU A 266 -9.03 -11.19 18.39
N LEU A 267 -9.20 -10.94 19.70
CA LEU A 267 -8.42 -11.56 20.76
C LEU A 267 -8.91 -12.98 21.14
N SER A 268 -10.19 -13.29 20.93
CA SER A 268 -10.82 -14.58 21.30
C SER A 268 -10.78 -15.64 20.20
N LYS A 269 -10.41 -15.30 18.95
CA LYS A 269 -10.30 -16.26 17.83
C LYS A 269 -9.13 -17.26 17.96
N SER A 270 -8.48 -17.31 19.11
CA SER A 270 -7.49 -18.32 19.50
C SER A 270 -8.12 -19.52 20.22
N SER A 271 -9.45 -19.68 20.26
CA SER A 271 -10.09 -20.87 20.87
C SER A 271 -11.19 -21.48 19.98
N THR A 272 -11.02 -22.78 19.75
CA THR A 272 -11.72 -23.77 18.91
C THR A 272 -13.26 -23.81 19.03
N GLN A 273 -14.00 -24.06 17.93
CA GLN A 273 -15.10 -25.06 17.87
C GLN A 273 -15.86 -25.17 16.52
N ASP A 274 -16.14 -26.43 16.16
CA ASP A 274 -17.06 -26.95 15.13
C ASP A 274 -18.55 -26.60 15.37
N LEU A 275 -19.32 -26.40 14.28
CA LEU A 275 -20.65 -27.02 13.98
C LEU A 275 -21.58 -26.17 13.06
N ALA A 276 -22.04 -26.85 11.99
CA ALA A 276 -23.28 -26.73 11.20
C ALA A 276 -23.54 -25.57 10.20
N PRO A 277 -24.15 -25.86 9.02
CA PRO A 277 -24.23 -24.93 7.90
C PRO A 277 -25.51 -24.08 7.95
N ALA A 278 -25.36 -22.78 8.18
CA ALA A 278 -26.45 -21.81 8.05
C ALA A 278 -26.42 -21.17 6.66
N ASN A 279 -27.44 -21.50 5.86
CA ASN A 279 -28.05 -20.73 4.77
C ASN A 279 -27.13 -19.84 3.92
N ASN A 280 -26.80 -20.36 2.74
CA ASN A 280 -26.03 -19.71 1.69
C ASN A 280 -26.61 -18.35 1.28
N LEU A 281 -26.06 -17.26 1.80
CA LEU A 281 -26.27 -15.88 1.30
C LEU A 281 -25.87 -15.71 -0.18
N MET A 282 -25.22 -16.70 -0.80
CA MET A 282 -24.82 -16.69 -2.21
C MET A 282 -25.92 -17.15 -3.18
N GLU A 283 -27.11 -17.54 -2.71
CA GLU A 283 -28.17 -18.05 -3.60
C GLU A 283 -28.79 -16.96 -4.50
N ASN A 284 -28.58 -15.68 -4.18
CA ASN A 284 -29.18 -14.54 -4.89
C ASN A 284 -28.20 -13.70 -5.73
N VAL A 285 -26.99 -14.21 -6.00
CA VAL A 285 -25.99 -13.51 -6.81
C VAL A 285 -25.99 -14.09 -8.23
N SER A 286 -26.02 -13.22 -9.24
CA SER A 286 -26.16 -13.58 -10.67
C SER A 286 -25.02 -14.42 -11.27
N PHE A 287 -23.98 -14.70 -10.48
CA PHE A 287 -22.82 -15.50 -10.86
C PHE A 287 -22.42 -16.45 -9.72
N ASN A 288 -23.29 -17.41 -9.39
CA ASN A 288 -22.89 -18.50 -8.49
C ASN A 288 -22.29 -19.64 -9.32
N LEU A 289 -21.00 -19.94 -9.09
CA LEU A 289 -20.28 -21.02 -9.79
C LEU A 289 -20.70 -22.41 -9.32
N ASN A 290 -21.48 -22.50 -8.24
CA ASN A 290 -22.03 -23.75 -7.74
C ASN A 290 -23.49 -23.91 -8.22
N LEU A 291 -23.75 -24.93 -9.03
CA LEU A 291 -25.10 -25.26 -9.49
C LEU A 291 -25.95 -25.76 -8.31
N THR A 292 -27.16 -25.23 -8.16
CA THR A 292 -28.15 -25.78 -7.22
C THR A 292 -28.64 -27.17 -7.68
N ALA A 293 -29.09 -28.01 -6.75
CA ALA A 293 -29.60 -29.36 -7.08
C ALA A 293 -30.77 -29.34 -8.08
N ALA A 294 -31.59 -28.29 -8.06
CA ALA A 294 -32.66 -28.06 -9.04
C ALA A 294 -32.12 -27.73 -10.44
N GLN A 295 -31.01 -26.99 -10.54
CA GLN A 295 -30.37 -26.67 -11.83
C GLN A 295 -29.61 -27.87 -12.40
N GLN A 296 -29.04 -28.73 -11.56
CA GLN A 296 -28.43 -29.99 -12.01
C GLN A 296 -29.46 -30.95 -12.61
N THR A 297 -30.64 -31.06 -11.98
CA THR A 297 -31.74 -31.90 -12.51
C THR A 297 -32.32 -31.34 -13.80
N LEU A 298 -32.45 -30.02 -13.92
CA LEU A 298 -32.85 -29.37 -15.18
C LEU A 298 -31.82 -29.57 -16.29
N ARG A 299 -30.52 -29.43 -15.99
CA ARG A 299 -29.44 -29.69 -16.96
C ARG A 299 -29.47 -31.13 -17.46
N ALA A 300 -29.77 -32.10 -16.59
CA ALA A 300 -29.88 -33.51 -16.96
C ALA A 300 -31.13 -33.82 -17.81
N GLN A 301 -32.15 -32.96 -17.81
CA GLN A 301 -33.37 -33.11 -18.61
C GLN A 301 -33.29 -32.41 -19.98
N VAL A 302 -32.26 -31.61 -20.24
CA VAL A 302 -32.10 -30.94 -21.54
C VAL A 302 -31.74 -32.01 -22.60
N PRO A 303 -32.59 -32.24 -23.61
CA PRO A 303 -32.31 -33.22 -24.65
C PRO A 303 -31.06 -32.79 -25.43
N LEU A 304 -30.01 -33.61 -25.39
CA LEU A 304 -28.79 -33.34 -26.14
C LEU A 304 -29.02 -33.69 -27.62
N PRO A 305 -28.73 -32.77 -28.57
CA PRO A 305 -29.04 -32.96 -30.00
C PRO A 305 -28.36 -34.15 -30.70
N TYR A 306 -27.48 -34.91 -30.02
CA TYR A 306 -26.67 -35.97 -30.61
C TYR A 306 -26.58 -37.23 -29.74
N GLU A 307 -27.42 -37.38 -28.71
CA GLU A 307 -27.48 -38.62 -27.94
C GLU A 307 -28.24 -39.66 -28.76
N HIS A 308 -27.51 -40.53 -29.45
CA HIS A 308 -28.08 -41.65 -30.19
C HIS A 308 -28.76 -42.62 -29.21
N GLN A 309 -30.08 -42.45 -29.03
CA GLN A 309 -30.90 -43.45 -28.35
C GLN A 309 -30.79 -44.75 -29.14
N GLY A 310 -30.32 -45.80 -28.46
CA GLY A 310 -30.23 -47.15 -29.00
C GLY A 310 -31.61 -47.65 -29.45
N SER A 311 -31.90 -47.43 -30.72
CA SER A 311 -32.96 -48.10 -31.45
C SER A 311 -32.52 -48.17 -32.91
N ASP A 312 -32.30 -49.39 -33.37
CA ASP A 312 -31.99 -49.74 -34.74
C ASP A 312 -32.91 -49.00 -35.73
N GLN A 313 -32.34 -48.08 -36.50
CA GLN A 313 -32.89 -47.70 -37.80
C GLN A 313 -31.80 -47.11 -38.71
N GLN A 314 -31.44 -47.91 -39.71
CA GLN A 314 -30.60 -47.54 -40.85
C GLN A 314 -31.01 -46.20 -41.46
N ARG A 315 -30.05 -45.26 -41.59
CA ARG A 315 -29.88 -44.41 -42.78
C ARG A 315 -28.58 -43.58 -42.70
N SER A 316 -27.64 -43.97 -43.56
CA SER A 316 -26.54 -43.21 -44.19
C SER A 316 -26.16 -41.83 -43.63
N SER A 317 -25.02 -41.77 -42.93
CA SER A 317 -24.15 -40.59 -42.82
C SER A 317 -22.69 -41.06 -42.74
N PRO A 318 -21.72 -40.31 -43.31
CA PRO A 318 -20.36 -40.79 -43.52
C PRO A 318 -19.64 -41.03 -42.20
N ALA A 319 -19.23 -42.28 -41.96
CA ALA A 319 -18.40 -42.65 -40.82
C ALA A 319 -16.97 -42.12 -41.03
N ILE A 320 -16.52 -41.25 -40.14
CA ILE A 320 -15.12 -40.85 -40.06
C ILE A 320 -14.39 -42.00 -39.35
N TYR A 321 -13.56 -42.72 -40.10
CA TYR A 321 -12.68 -43.76 -39.56
C TYR A 321 -11.42 -43.06 -39.04
N TYR A 322 -11.21 -43.08 -37.73
CA TYR A 322 -9.97 -42.65 -37.11
C TYR A 322 -9.06 -43.87 -36.99
N ASP A 323 -7.93 -43.84 -37.69
CA ASP A 323 -6.87 -44.84 -37.59
C ASP A 323 -5.84 -44.29 -36.59
N PRO A 324 -5.70 -44.88 -35.40
CA PRO A 324 -4.76 -44.39 -34.40
C PRO A 324 -3.34 -44.61 -34.91
N ASP A 325 -2.65 -43.52 -35.21
CA ASP A 325 -1.23 -43.55 -35.57
C ASP A 325 -0.44 -43.87 -34.29
N SER A 326 0.43 -44.87 -34.37
CA SER A 326 1.17 -45.45 -33.23
C SER A 326 2.31 -44.55 -32.69
N GLY A 327 2.10 -43.24 -32.71
CA GLY A 327 3.06 -42.20 -32.31
C GLY A 327 2.53 -41.21 -31.29
N ASP A 328 1.34 -41.44 -30.72
CA ASP A 328 0.69 -40.56 -29.73
C ASP A 328 0.69 -41.20 -28.31
N ASP A 329 1.68 -42.06 -28.07
CA ASP A 329 1.96 -42.71 -26.77
C ASP A 329 3.26 -42.16 -26.13
N ILE A 330 3.64 -40.90 -26.39
CA ILE A 330 4.86 -40.27 -25.81
C ILE A 330 4.51 -38.98 -25.07
N ASP A 331 4.05 -39.20 -23.85
CA ASP A 331 4.36 -38.40 -22.67
C ASP A 331 4.16 -39.26 -21.39
N GLU A 332 4.82 -40.44 -21.39
CA GLU A 332 5.09 -41.28 -20.19
C GLU A 332 6.21 -40.70 -19.30
N ASP A 333 6.42 -39.38 -19.27
CA ASP A 333 7.30 -38.75 -18.27
C ASP A 333 6.42 -38.19 -17.15
N ASP A 334 5.88 -39.09 -16.31
CA ASP A 334 5.26 -38.72 -15.03
C ASP A 334 6.41 -38.29 -14.09
N PRO A 335 6.54 -36.99 -13.75
CA PRO A 335 7.72 -36.45 -13.07
C PRO A 335 7.80 -36.78 -11.57
N ASP A 336 6.97 -37.73 -11.12
CA ASP A 336 6.80 -38.17 -9.75
C ASP A 336 7.39 -39.57 -9.46
N GLU A 337 7.98 -40.26 -10.45
CA GLU A 337 8.59 -41.60 -10.27
C GLU A 337 9.99 -41.61 -9.62
N ASP A 338 10.64 -40.45 -9.43
CA ASP A 338 12.01 -40.35 -8.90
C ASP A 338 12.11 -39.90 -7.42
N LEU A 339 10.99 -39.73 -6.70
CA LEU A 339 10.99 -39.19 -5.34
C LEU A 339 10.86 -40.27 -4.25
N ASP A 340 11.83 -41.18 -4.20
CA ASP A 340 12.10 -42.02 -3.02
C ASP A 340 13.55 -41.79 -2.52
N ILE A 341 13.78 -40.70 -1.78
CA ILE A 341 14.95 -40.52 -0.86
C ILE A 341 14.52 -39.74 0.39
#